data_AF-C3KII6-F1
#
_entry.id   AF-C3KII6-F1
#
_cell.length_a   1.000
_cell.length_b   1.000
_cell.length_c   1.000
_cell.angle_alpha   90.00
_cell.angle_beta   90.00
_cell.angle_gamma   90.00
#
_symmetry.space_group_name_H-M   'P 1'
#
loop_
_entity.id
_entity.type
_entity.pdbx_description
1 polymer ?
#
loop_
_entity_poly.entity_id
_entity_poly.type
_entity_poly.pdbx_seq_one_letter_code
_entity_poly.pdbx_strand_id
1 'polypeptide(L)'
;MDVCTRFVVLFCLMGLTCAVPVKFIDCGSSSGKVSIVDIDPCASQPCQLQKGQAYSVNVTFSSAVDSQTSKAVVHGIIAGVPIPFPIPIEDGCKSGIQCPIQKQQNYHYLNSLPVKKEYPAIKLVVEWELRDDNKQDLFCIRFPVQIVS
;
A
#
# COMPACT_ATOMS: atom_id res chain seq x y z
N MET A 1 -28.86 -14.08 -37.73
CA MET A 1 -29.18 -15.51 -37.52
C MET A 1 -29.72 -15.64 -36.13
N ASP A 2 -30.92 -16.16 -36.07
CA ASP A 2 -31.87 -16.13 -34.97
C ASP A 2 -31.59 -17.14 -33.85
N VAL A 3 -32.21 -16.82 -32.69
CA VAL A 3 -32.60 -17.67 -31.56
C VAL A 3 -31.51 -18.09 -30.56
N CYS A 4 -31.59 -17.48 -29.37
CA CYS A 4 -31.93 -18.20 -28.13
C CYS A 4 -32.44 -17.17 -27.11
N THR A 5 -33.75 -16.94 -27.08
CA THR A 5 -34.65 -17.56 -26.08
C THR A 5 -34.27 -17.17 -24.66
N ARG A 6 -35.07 -16.25 -24.09
CA ARG A 6 -35.26 -15.95 -22.66
C ARG A 6 -34.26 -16.64 -21.71
N PHE A 7 -33.13 -16.01 -21.48
CA PHE A 7 -32.40 -16.17 -20.21
C PHE A 7 -32.63 -14.90 -19.41
N VAL A 8 -33.09 -15.07 -18.17
CA VAL A 8 -33.18 -14.00 -17.18
C VAL A 8 -31.78 -13.38 -17.06
N VAL A 9 -31.60 -12.19 -17.65
CA VAL A 9 -30.36 -11.42 -17.50
C VAL A 9 -30.39 -10.86 -16.09
N LEU A 10 -29.83 -11.61 -15.14
CA LEU A 10 -29.46 -11.09 -13.83
C LEU A 10 -28.35 -10.07 -14.08
N PHE A 11 -28.73 -8.80 -14.18
CA PHE A 11 -27.83 -7.67 -14.36
C PHE A 11 -27.05 -7.50 -13.04
N CYS A 12 -25.98 -8.27 -12.86
CA CYS A 12 -24.98 -7.98 -11.84
C CYS A 12 -24.37 -6.62 -12.20
N LEU A 13 -24.87 -5.56 -11.56
CA LEU A 13 -24.16 -4.29 -11.42
C LEU A 13 -22.87 -4.59 -10.64
N MET A 14 -21.87 -5.14 -11.32
CA MET A 14 -20.50 -5.03 -10.87
C MET A 14 -20.14 -3.55 -11.02
N GLY A 15 -20.31 -2.79 -9.94
CA GLY A 15 -19.83 -1.41 -9.92
C GLY A 15 -18.35 -1.42 -10.26
N LEU A 16 -17.97 -0.82 -11.39
CA LEU A 16 -16.57 -0.52 -11.67
C LEU A 16 -16.12 0.51 -10.62
N THR A 17 -15.51 0.03 -9.55
CA THR A 17 -14.75 0.90 -8.65
C THR A 17 -13.44 1.22 -9.34
N CYS A 18 -13.31 2.41 -9.91
CA CYS A 18 -12.02 2.90 -10.39
C CYS A 18 -11.11 3.09 -9.18
N ALA A 19 -10.09 2.23 -9.01
CA ALA A 19 -9.04 2.47 -8.03
C ALA A 19 -8.27 3.74 -8.46
N VAL A 20 -8.34 4.78 -7.64
CA VAL A 20 -7.61 6.04 -7.87
C VAL A 20 -6.36 6.03 -6.99
N PRO A 21 -5.16 6.23 -7.56
CA PRO A 21 -3.93 6.29 -6.79
C PRO A 21 -4.01 7.29 -5.62
N VAL A 22 -3.48 6.86 -4.48
CA VAL A 22 -3.42 7.65 -3.25
C VAL A 22 -2.39 8.77 -3.40
N LYS A 23 -2.77 9.98 -2.99
CA LYS A 23 -1.84 11.11 -2.88
C LYS A 23 -0.92 10.89 -1.69
N PHE A 24 0.38 10.95 -1.92
CA PHE A 24 1.41 10.78 -0.92
C PHE A 24 2.45 11.90 -0.97
N ILE A 25 3.22 12.01 0.10
CA ILE A 25 4.42 12.85 0.20
C ILE A 25 5.63 11.91 0.31
N ASP A 26 6.68 12.16 -0.47
CA ASP A 26 7.96 11.49 -0.29
C ASP A 26 8.65 12.03 0.98
N CYS A 27 9.03 11.15 1.89
CA CYS A 27 9.65 11.51 3.16
C CYS A 27 11.16 11.27 3.23
N GLY A 28 11.79 10.77 2.16
CA GLY A 28 13.22 10.49 2.16
C GLY A 28 13.68 9.31 1.32
N SER A 29 13.09 9.08 0.14
CA SER A 29 13.48 7.98 -0.77
C SER A 29 14.89 8.18 -1.37
N SER A 30 15.95 7.91 -0.61
CA SER A 30 17.34 8.19 -1.02
C SER A 30 17.89 7.20 -2.05
N SER A 31 17.42 5.96 -2.02
CA SER A 31 17.91 4.83 -2.86
C SER A 31 16.93 4.44 -3.96
N GLY A 32 15.88 5.21 -4.20
CA GLY A 32 14.88 4.92 -5.23
C GLY A 32 13.88 6.06 -5.42
N LYS A 33 12.80 5.78 -6.15
CA LYS A 33 11.74 6.76 -6.44
C LYS A 33 10.38 6.08 -6.54
N VAL A 34 9.40 6.62 -5.83
CA VAL A 34 8.01 6.15 -5.92
C VAL A 34 7.29 6.84 -7.08
N SER A 35 6.50 6.06 -7.82
CA SER A 35 5.64 6.57 -8.89
C SER A 35 4.16 6.51 -8.52
N ILE A 36 3.71 5.42 -7.89
CA ILE A 36 2.30 5.16 -7.61
C ILE A 36 2.16 4.51 -6.23
N VAL A 37 1.14 4.94 -5.49
CA VAL A 37 0.69 4.28 -4.26
C VAL A 37 -0.78 3.97 -4.43
N ASP A 38 -1.15 2.71 -4.39
CA ASP A 38 -2.54 2.26 -4.46
C ASP A 38 -2.94 1.59 -3.15
N ILE A 39 -4.14 1.91 -2.67
CA ILE A 39 -4.75 1.27 -1.51
C ILE A 39 -6.14 0.79 -1.93
N ASP A 40 -6.41 -0.49 -1.72
CA ASP A 40 -7.67 -1.10 -2.10
C ASP A 40 -8.30 -1.87 -0.93
N PRO A 41 -9.58 -1.64 -0.62
CA PRO A 41 -10.47 -0.62 -1.20
C PRO A 41 -10.17 0.81 -0.71
N CYS A 42 -10.23 1.82 -1.57
CA CYS A 42 -10.21 3.24 -1.15
C CYS A 42 -11.03 4.12 -2.09
N ALA A 43 -12.32 4.27 -1.80
CA ALA A 43 -13.25 5.03 -2.65
C ALA A 43 -13.05 6.56 -2.59
N SER A 44 -12.49 7.08 -1.49
CA SER A 44 -12.22 8.51 -1.32
C SER A 44 -11.00 8.71 -0.42
N GLN A 45 -10.32 9.84 -0.58
CA GLN A 45 -9.11 10.19 0.18
C GLN A 45 -9.41 11.31 1.20
N PRO A 46 -8.89 11.25 2.44
CA PRO A 46 -8.06 10.17 3.00
C PRO A 46 -8.83 8.84 3.11
N CYS A 47 -8.13 7.72 2.88
CA CYS A 47 -8.77 6.41 2.87
C CYS A 47 -9.44 6.13 4.22
N GLN A 48 -10.73 5.76 4.17
CA GLN A 48 -11.50 5.35 5.34
C GLN A 48 -11.33 3.85 5.56
N LEU A 49 -10.53 3.50 6.56
CA LEU A 49 -10.17 2.14 6.92
C LEU A 49 -11.15 1.59 7.95
N GLN A 50 -12.03 0.69 7.51
CA GLN A 50 -13.05 0.06 8.32
C GLN A 50 -12.43 -1.00 9.23
N LYS A 51 -12.83 -0.98 10.50
CA LYS A 51 -12.40 -1.99 11.48
C LYS A 51 -12.88 -3.38 11.10
N GLY A 52 -12.02 -4.37 11.32
CA GLY A 52 -12.26 -5.77 10.98
C GLY A 52 -12.10 -6.11 9.49
N GLN A 53 -11.74 -5.13 8.64
CA GLN A 53 -11.45 -5.35 7.22
C GLN A 53 -9.95 -5.40 6.95
N ALA A 54 -9.57 -5.98 5.81
CA ALA A 54 -8.21 -5.97 5.30
C ALA A 54 -8.11 -5.06 4.09
N TYR A 55 -6.99 -4.35 3.99
CA TYR A 55 -6.69 -3.44 2.89
C TYR A 55 -5.39 -3.87 2.23
N SER A 56 -5.40 -3.89 0.90
CA SER A 56 -4.23 -4.14 0.08
C SER A 56 -3.53 -2.82 -0.20
N VAL A 57 -2.19 -2.85 -0.18
CA VAL A 57 -1.33 -1.73 -0.52
C VAL A 57 -0.38 -2.18 -1.62
N ASN A 58 -0.30 -1.38 -2.68
CA ASN A 58 0.66 -1.54 -3.76
C ASN A 58 1.48 -0.25 -3.91
N VAL A 59 2.79 -0.34 -3.71
CA VAL A 59 3.70 0.78 -3.98
C VAL A 59 4.53 0.42 -5.20
N THR A 60 4.33 1.19 -6.27
CA THR A 60 5.18 1.11 -7.46
C THR A 60 6.35 2.05 -7.31
N PHE A 61 7.57 1.51 -7.38
CA PHE A 61 8.80 2.29 -7.23
C PHE A 61 9.90 1.79 -8.17
N SER A 62 10.86 2.65 -8.46
CA SER A 62 12.09 2.31 -9.18
C SER A 62 13.28 2.33 -8.23
N SER A 63 14.15 1.32 -8.28
CA SER A 63 15.39 1.31 -7.49
C SER A 63 16.51 2.12 -8.18
N ALA A 64 17.30 2.87 -7.42
CA ALA A 64 18.52 3.54 -7.90
C ALA A 64 19.80 2.76 -7.54
N VAL A 65 19.67 1.66 -6.79
CA VAL A 65 20.77 0.84 -6.28
C VAL A 65 20.47 -0.65 -6.45
N ASP A 66 21.51 -1.49 -6.35
CA ASP A 66 21.34 -2.92 -6.17
C ASP A 66 21.18 -3.25 -4.68
N SER A 67 20.34 -4.22 -4.33
CA SER A 67 20.16 -4.68 -2.94
C SER A 67 19.82 -6.15 -2.89
N GLN A 68 20.50 -6.92 -2.04
CA GLN A 68 20.24 -8.35 -1.88
C GLN A 68 18.93 -8.60 -1.14
N THR A 69 18.60 -7.72 -0.20
CA THR A 69 17.39 -7.80 0.61
C THR A 69 16.62 -6.49 0.59
N SER A 70 15.40 -6.52 1.12
CA SER A 70 14.66 -5.30 1.43
C SER A 70 13.81 -5.51 2.67
N LYS A 71 13.65 -4.46 3.47
CA LYS A 71 12.91 -4.50 4.73
C LYS A 71 11.91 -3.35 4.83
N ALA A 72 10.64 -3.68 5.00
CA ALA A 72 9.57 -2.73 5.23
C ALA A 72 9.49 -2.32 6.71
N VAL A 73 9.28 -1.02 6.94
CA VAL A 73 9.06 -0.42 8.25
C VAL A 73 7.87 0.53 8.16
N VAL A 74 6.94 0.45 9.12
CA VAL A 74 5.71 1.23 9.10
C VAL A 74 5.52 1.93 10.44
N HIS A 75 5.17 3.21 10.39
CA HIS A 75 4.79 4.02 11.54
C HIS A 75 3.42 4.66 11.33
N GLY A 76 2.63 4.73 12.39
CA GLY A 76 1.46 5.61 12.49
C GLY A 76 1.84 6.89 13.22
N ILE A 77 1.76 8.03 12.55
CA ILE A 77 2.02 9.34 13.16
C ILE A 77 0.71 9.88 13.74
N ILE A 78 0.63 9.94 15.07
CA ILE A 78 -0.53 10.42 15.82
C ILE A 78 -0.12 11.66 16.60
N ALA A 79 -0.81 12.78 16.37
CA ALA A 79 -0.48 14.07 16.99
C ALA A 79 1.02 14.47 16.86
N GLY A 80 1.64 14.13 15.72
CA GLY A 80 3.05 14.42 15.43
C GLY A 80 4.05 13.39 15.98
N VAL A 81 3.60 12.40 16.74
CA VAL A 81 4.47 11.35 17.31
C VAL A 81 4.43 10.09 16.42
N PRO A 82 5.57 9.61 15.89
CA PRO A 82 5.62 8.36 15.14
C PRO A 82 5.54 7.15 16.09
N ILE A 83 4.55 6.29 15.87
CA ILE A 83 4.34 5.07 16.65
C ILE A 83 4.60 3.87 15.73
N PRO A 84 5.53 2.95 16.07
CA PRO A 84 5.80 1.77 15.27
C PRO A 84 4.55 0.90 15.08
N PHE A 85 4.33 0.44 13.85
CA PHE A 85 3.28 -0.50 13.50
C PHE A 85 3.90 -1.80 12.98
N PRO A 86 3.99 -2.86 13.80
CA PRO A 86 4.52 -4.14 13.37
C PRO A 86 3.65 -4.76 12.27
N ILE A 87 4.26 -5.11 11.15
CA ILE A 87 3.58 -5.80 10.04
C ILE A 87 3.94 -7.29 10.02
N PRO A 88 3.04 -8.17 9.54
CA PRO A 88 3.30 -9.62 9.57
C PRO A 88 4.49 -10.06 8.72
N ILE A 89 4.74 -9.37 7.60
CA ILE A 89 5.83 -9.65 6.67
C ILE A 89 6.62 -8.35 6.48
N GLU A 90 7.77 -8.27 7.15
CA GLU A 90 8.70 -7.15 7.01
C GLU A 90 9.65 -7.34 5.81
N ASP A 91 9.88 -8.58 5.37
CA ASP A 91 10.78 -8.90 4.25
C ASP A 91 10.13 -8.51 2.91
N GLY A 92 10.62 -7.43 2.30
CA GLY A 92 10.07 -6.91 1.05
C GLY A 92 10.23 -7.88 -0.12
N CYS A 93 11.24 -8.76 -0.08
CA CYS A 93 11.44 -9.81 -1.07
C CYS A 93 10.34 -10.89 -1.04
N LYS A 94 9.51 -10.89 0.01
CA LYS A 94 8.32 -11.75 0.15
C LYS A 94 7.00 -10.99 -0.06
N SER A 95 7.09 -9.73 -0.48
CA SER A 95 5.98 -8.80 -0.66
C SER A 95 5.95 -8.27 -2.10
N GLY A 96 6.00 -9.18 -3.09
CA GLY A 96 5.91 -8.84 -4.52
C GLY A 96 7.23 -8.43 -5.20
N ILE A 97 8.31 -8.24 -4.44
CA ILE A 97 9.61 -7.86 -4.98
C ILE A 97 10.46 -9.11 -5.25
N GLN A 98 10.93 -9.27 -6.48
CA GLN A 98 11.90 -10.31 -6.80
C GLN A 98 13.31 -9.83 -6.43
N CYS A 99 13.91 -10.46 -5.43
CA CYS A 99 15.29 -10.20 -5.03
C CYS A 99 16.29 -11.14 -5.75
N PRO A 100 17.56 -10.71 -5.97
CA PRO A 100 18.11 -9.40 -5.58
C PRO A 100 17.50 -8.26 -6.41
N ILE A 101 17.26 -7.13 -5.74
CA ILE A 101 16.83 -5.88 -6.36
C ILE A 101 17.97 -5.38 -7.23
N GLN A 102 17.63 -4.98 -8.45
CA GLN A 102 18.55 -4.48 -9.45
C GLN A 102 18.31 -2.99 -9.68
N LYS A 103 19.40 -2.25 -9.81
CA LYS A 103 19.40 -0.83 -10.14
C LYS A 103 18.62 -0.56 -11.43
N GLN A 104 17.91 0.57 -11.45
CA GLN A 104 17.12 1.08 -12.57
C GLN A 104 15.95 0.17 -13.00
N GLN A 105 15.52 -0.76 -12.15
CA GLN A 105 14.31 -1.55 -12.37
C GLN A 105 13.12 -1.03 -11.57
N ASN A 106 11.92 -1.29 -12.11
CA ASN A 106 10.65 -0.99 -11.47
C ASN A 106 10.12 -2.23 -10.74
N TYR A 107 9.58 -2.00 -9.56
CA TYR A 107 9.04 -3.03 -8.69
C TYR A 107 7.67 -2.62 -8.16
N HIS A 108 6.91 -3.63 -7.75
CA HIS A 108 5.65 -3.48 -7.03
C HIS A 108 5.82 -4.12 -5.65
N TYR A 109 5.82 -3.29 -4.61
CA TYR A 109 5.72 -3.77 -3.25
C TYR A 109 4.24 -3.98 -2.91
N LEU A 110 3.88 -5.22 -2.57
CA LEU A 110 2.51 -5.65 -2.33
C LEU A 110 2.36 -6.15 -0.89
N ASN A 111 1.40 -5.60 -0.16
CA ASN A 111 1.06 -6.08 1.18
C ASN A 111 -0.45 -6.02 1.42
N SER A 112 -0.95 -6.81 2.36
CA SER A 112 -2.34 -6.77 2.83
C SER A 112 -2.37 -6.75 4.34
N LEU A 113 -2.96 -5.70 4.92
CA LEU A 113 -2.94 -5.47 6.37
C LEU A 113 -4.36 -5.44 6.93
N PRO A 114 -4.64 -6.22 8.00
CA PRO A 114 -5.91 -6.14 8.70
C PRO A 114 -5.97 -4.91 9.62
N VAL A 115 -7.07 -4.17 9.54
CA VAL A 115 -7.42 -3.12 10.49
C VAL A 115 -8.17 -3.79 11.63
N LYS A 116 -7.53 -3.97 12.79
CA LYS A 116 -8.12 -4.76 13.87
C LYS A 116 -9.27 -4.02 14.55
N LYS A 117 -10.21 -4.77 15.13
CA LYS A 117 -11.43 -4.21 15.75
C LYS A 117 -11.14 -3.36 16.98
N GLU A 118 -10.06 -3.68 17.69
CA GLU A 118 -9.58 -2.96 18.87
C GLU A 118 -8.93 -1.61 18.55
N TYR A 119 -8.62 -1.32 17.28
CA TYR A 119 -8.00 -0.05 16.91
C TYR A 119 -8.95 1.12 17.17
N PRO A 120 -8.46 2.27 17.68
CA PRO A 120 -9.29 3.43 17.91
C PRO A 120 -9.73 4.04 16.57
N ALA A 121 -10.91 4.66 16.54
CA ALA A 121 -11.37 5.40 15.35
C ALA A 121 -10.74 6.80 15.36
N ILE A 122 -9.70 7.00 14.55
CA ILE A 122 -8.87 8.21 14.55
C ILE A 122 -8.35 8.54 13.16
N LYS A 123 -7.94 9.80 12.96
CA LYS A 123 -7.12 10.22 11.82
C LYS A 123 -5.65 10.12 12.18
N LEU A 124 -4.83 9.64 11.25
CA LEU A 124 -3.39 9.56 11.40
C LEU A 124 -2.70 9.70 10.03
N VAL A 125 -1.40 9.92 10.05
CA VAL A 125 -0.56 9.82 8.86
C VAL A 125 0.20 8.52 8.94
N VAL A 126 0.11 7.69 7.90
CA VAL A 126 0.97 6.51 7.75
C VAL A 126 2.29 6.98 7.17
N GLU A 127 3.39 6.54 7.76
CA GLU A 127 4.72 6.58 7.17
C GLU A 127 5.15 5.15 6.85
N TRP A 128 5.53 4.92 5.60
CA TRP A 128 5.91 3.60 5.10
C TRP A 128 7.25 3.69 4.39
N GLU A 129 8.20 2.92 4.90
CA GLU A 129 9.56 2.85 4.41
C GLU A 129 9.83 1.44 3.87
N LEU A 130 10.66 1.35 2.82
CA LEU A 130 11.29 0.11 2.38
C LEU A 130 12.79 0.35 2.29
N ARG A 131 13.55 -0.34 3.13
CA ARG A 131 14.99 -0.14 3.29
C ARG A 131 15.80 -1.19 2.56
N ASP A 132 16.91 -0.79 1.97
CA ASP A 132 17.93 -1.66 1.36
C ASP A 132 18.88 -2.26 2.41
N ASP A 133 19.89 -3.02 1.94
CA ASP A 133 20.93 -3.64 2.79
C ASP A 133 21.73 -2.63 3.62
N ASN A 134 21.83 -1.38 3.16
CA ASN A 134 22.53 -0.29 3.84
C ASN A 134 21.60 0.50 4.77
N LYS A 135 20.35 0.06 4.94
CA LYS A 135 19.29 0.72 5.71
C LYS A 135 18.90 2.08 5.13
N GLN A 136 19.17 2.32 3.85
CA GLN A 136 18.70 3.50 3.13
C GLN A 136 17.36 3.20 2.47
N ASP A 137 16.50 4.21 2.35
CA ASP A 137 15.14 4.01 1.86
C ASP A 137 15.13 3.89 0.34
N LEU A 138 14.81 2.71 -0.17
CA LEU A 138 14.37 2.50 -1.56
C LEU A 138 13.11 3.31 -1.84
N PHE A 139 12.22 3.39 -0.85
CA PHE A 139 11.20 4.41 -0.77
C PHE A 139 10.84 4.78 0.67
N CYS A 140 10.37 6.02 0.84
CA CYS A 140 9.72 6.54 2.03
C CYS A 140 8.48 7.35 1.60
N ILE A 141 7.28 6.93 2.00
CA ILE A 141 6.04 7.65 1.70
C ILE A 141 5.23 7.97 2.95
N ARG A 142 4.56 9.13 2.92
CA ARG A 142 3.57 9.53 3.91
C ARG A 142 2.22 9.82 3.27
N PHE A 143 1.15 9.28 3.83
CA PHE A 143 -0.22 9.56 3.39
C PHE A 143 -1.22 9.52 4.55
N PRO A 144 -2.27 10.36 4.54
CA PRO A 144 -3.27 10.39 5.59
C PRO A 144 -4.31 9.27 5.42
N VAL A 145 -4.71 8.67 6.54
CA VAL A 145 -5.82 7.71 6.60
C VAL A 145 -6.74 8.03 7.78
N GLN A 146 -7.94 7.48 7.76
CA GLN A 146 -8.88 7.56 8.87
C GLN A 146 -9.42 6.17 9.21
N ILE A 147 -9.18 5.71 10.44
CA ILE A 147 -9.81 4.48 10.95
C ILE A 147 -11.24 4.80 11.38
N VAL A 148 -12.19 4.00 10.91
CA VAL A 148 -13.62 4.14 11.15
C VAL A 148 -14.21 2.80 11.61
N SER A 149 -15.37 2.84 12.26
CA SER A 149 -16.01 1.66 12.88
C SER A 149 -16.66 0.72 11.88
#